data_AF-A0A2U3RLY8-F1
#
_entry.id   AF-A0A2U3RLY8-F1
#
_cell.length_a   1.000
_cell.length_b   1.000
_cell.length_c   1.000
_cell.angle_alpha   90.00
_cell.angle_beta   90.00
_cell.angle_gamma   90.00
#
_symmetry.space_group_name_H-M   'P 1'
#
loop_
_entity.id
_entity.type
_entity.pdbx_description
1 polymer ?
#
loop_
_entity_poly.entity_id
_entity_poly.type
_entity_poly.pdbx_seq_one_letter_code
_entity_poly.pdbx_strand_id
1 'polypeptide(L)'
;MVFDEETQKSWPALTIFVKNDKDEITGAKILALNSKTCNKADVAEKSVGTISGSFAEIAQQNSKYSPVTIITKDIETALTIR
;
A
#
# COMPACT_ATOMS: atom_id res chain seq x y z
N MET A 1 -11.34 7.34 -4.27
CA MET A 1 -12.39 6.98 -3.29
C MET A 1 -12.77 5.54 -3.51
N VAL A 2 -13.17 4.82 -2.46
CA VAL A 2 -13.69 3.44 -2.52
C VAL A 2 -15.12 3.46 -2.03
N PHE A 3 -16.02 2.85 -2.81
CA PHE A 3 -17.38 2.62 -2.39
C PHE A 3 -17.43 1.32 -1.56
N ASP A 4 -18.05 1.43 -0.38
CA ASP A 4 -18.39 0.32 0.49
C ASP A 4 -19.88 0.00 0.29
N GLU A 5 -20.14 -1.18 -0.27
CA GLU A 5 -21.50 -1.62 -0.61
C GLU A 5 -22.33 -1.95 0.62
N GLU A 6 -21.70 -2.40 1.72
CA GLU A 6 -22.43 -2.74 2.95
C GLU A 6 -22.97 -1.48 3.62
N THR A 7 -22.14 -0.46 3.75
CA THR A 7 -22.53 0.79 4.41
C THR A 7 -23.12 1.84 3.47
N GLN A 8 -23.13 1.59 2.15
CA GLN A 8 -23.53 2.53 1.09
C GLN A 8 -22.79 3.88 1.17
N LYS A 9 -21.53 3.85 1.60
CA LYS A 9 -20.68 5.03 1.81
C LYS A 9 -19.44 4.99 0.95
N SER A 10 -18.98 6.18 0.56
CA SER A 10 -17.71 6.38 -0.12
C SER A 10 -16.66 6.88 0.86
N TRP A 11 -15.48 6.26 0.82
CA TRP A 11 -14.34 6.60 1.64
C TRP A 11 -13.21 7.16 0.75
N PRO A 12 -12.50 8.22 1.17
CA PRO A 12 -11.17 8.49 0.64
C PRO A 12 -10.31 7.23 0.73
N ALA A 13 -9.35 7.06 -0.18
CA ALA A 13 -8.53 5.86 -0.20
C ALA A 13 -7.11 6.17 -0.65
N LEU A 14 -6.16 5.49 -0.01
CA LEU A 14 -4.79 5.35 -0.48
C LEU A 14 -4.69 4.04 -1.25
N THR A 15 -4.30 4.12 -2.53
CA THR A 15 -4.07 2.95 -3.37
C THR A 15 -2.58 2.77 -3.59
N ILE A 16 -2.08 1.58 -3.31
CA ILE A 16 -0.69 1.18 -3.56
C ILE A 16 -0.72 0.18 -4.71
N PHE A 17 0.01 0.48 -5.77
CA PHE A 17 0.16 -0.42 -6.91
C PHE A 17 1.41 -1.27 -6.74
N VAL A 18 1.27 -2.57 -7.01
CA VAL A 18 2.38 -3.52 -7.05
C VAL A 18 2.75 -3.71 -8.50
N LYS A 19 4.05 -3.61 -8.79
CA LYS A 19 4.61 -3.84 -10.12
C LYS A 19 5.50 -5.07 -10.14
N ASN A 20 5.60 -5.72 -11.29
CA ASN A 20 6.63 -6.72 -11.55
C ASN A 20 7.95 -6.07 -12.00
N ASP A 21 8.95 -6.91 -12.29
CA ASP A 21 10.27 -6.55 -12.79
C ASP A 21 10.25 -5.89 -14.20
N LYS A 22 9.12 -5.99 -14.91
CA LYS A 22 8.87 -5.34 -16.19
C LYS A 22 8.10 -4.03 -16.06
N ASP A 23 7.95 -3.50 -14.84
CA ASP A 23 7.19 -2.28 -14.53
C ASP A 23 5.66 -2.39 -14.76
N GLU A 24 5.13 -3.60 -14.99
CA GLU A 24 3.71 -3.84 -15.20
C GLU A 24 2.97 -3.94 -13.86
N ILE A 25 1.80 -3.30 -13.75
CA ILE A 25 0.97 -3.38 -12.54
C ILE A 25 0.33 -4.78 -12.47
N THR A 26 0.67 -5.56 -11.44
CA THR A 26 0.17 -6.92 -11.22
C THR A 26 -0.88 -7.02 -10.11
N GLY A 27 -0.97 -5.99 -9.28
CA GLY A 27 -1.96 -5.89 -8.22
C GLY A 27 -2.05 -4.51 -7.60
N ALA A 28 -3.05 -4.33 -6.75
CA ALA A 28 -3.22 -3.12 -5.97
C ALA A 28 -3.74 -3.46 -4.57
N LYS A 29 -3.16 -2.80 -3.56
CA LYS A 29 -3.72 -2.77 -2.19
C LYS A 29 -4.41 -1.44 -1.99
N ILE A 30 -5.64 -1.48 -1.49
CA ILE A 30 -6.47 -0.29 -1.30
C ILE A 30 -6.81 -0.15 0.18
N LEU A 31 -6.35 0.95 0.76
CA LEU A 31 -6.60 1.34 2.16
C LEU A 31 -7.64 2.46 2.18
N ALA A 32 -8.83 2.15 2.68
CA ALA A 32 -9.83 3.18 2.94
C ALA A 32 -9.40 4.04 4.13
N LEU A 33 -9.65 5.35 4.03
CA LEU A 33 -9.29 6.35 5.03
C LEU A 33 -10.53 7.05 5.56
N ASN A 34 -10.52 7.39 6.84
CA ASN A 34 -11.51 8.26 7.44
C ASN A 34 -11.30 9.68 6.93
N SER A 35 -12.35 10.29 6.39
CA SER A 35 -12.28 11.63 5.77
C SER A 35 -11.98 12.76 6.75
N LYS A 36 -12.22 12.57 8.05
CA LYS A 36 -12.00 13.59 9.08
C LYS A 36 -10.62 13.45 9.74
N THR A 37 -10.20 12.23 10.02
CA THR A 37 -8.96 11.98 10.78
C THR A 37 -7.78 11.58 9.91
N CYS A 38 -8.02 11.23 8.64
CA CYS A 38 -7.04 10.65 7.72
C CYS A 38 -6.42 9.32 8.18
N ASN A 39 -6.91 8.73 9.28
CA ASN A 39 -6.52 7.39 9.71
C ASN A 39 -7.20 6.32 8.86
N LYS A 40 -6.74 5.07 8.96
CA LYS A 40 -7.42 3.91 8.38
C LYS A 40 -8.89 3.90 8.79
N ALA A 41 -9.78 3.78 7.80
CA ALA A 41 -11.20 3.60 8.06
C ALA A 41 -11.45 2.20 8.62
N ASP A 42 -12.44 2.08 9.51
CA ASP A 42 -12.89 0.80 10.07
C ASP A 42 -13.81 0.07 9.06
N VAL A 43 -13.22 -0.29 7.92
CA VAL A 43 -13.85 -1.05 6.83
C VAL A 43 -12.85 -2.09 6.32
N ALA A 44 -13.37 -3.19 5.75
CA ALA A 44 -12.52 -4.26 5.24
C ALA A 44 -11.53 -3.75 4.17
N GLU A 45 -10.29 -4.23 4.24
CA GLU A 45 -9.30 -3.96 3.20
C GLU A 45 -9.73 -4.59 1.87
N LYS A 46 -9.44 -3.87 0.77
CA LYS A 46 -9.66 -4.38 -0.59
C LYS A 46 -8.31 -4.57 -1.27
N SER A 47 -8.13 -5.73 -1.89
CA SER A 47 -6.98 -6.05 -2.74
C SER A 47 -7.46 -6.56 -4.09
N VAL A 48 -6.77 -6.18 -5.17
CA VAL A 48 -7.08 -6.62 -6.54
C VAL A 48 -5.81 -7.20 -7.17
N GLY A 49 -5.97 -8.27 -7.94
CA GLY A 49 -4.87 -8.91 -8.66
C GLY A 49 -4.08 -9.91 -7.80
N THR A 50 -2.90 -10.29 -8.29
CA THR A 50 -2.02 -11.23 -7.60
C THR A 50 -0.87 -10.46 -6.97
N ILE A 51 -0.76 -10.56 -5.65
CA ILE A 51 0.38 -10.02 -4.91
C ILE A 51 1.28 -11.21 -4.57
N SER A 52 2.31 -11.43 -5.39
CA SER A 52 3.28 -12.52 -5.20
C SER A 52 4.70 -11.97 -5.23
N GLY A 53 5.41 -12.08 -4.10
CA GLY A 53 6.66 -11.34 -3.88
C GLY A 53 6.41 -9.83 -3.76
N SER A 54 7.16 -9.12 -2.92
CA SER A 54 6.97 -7.68 -2.74
C SER A 54 8.25 -7.03 -2.22
N PHE A 55 9.01 -6.43 -3.13
CA PHE A 55 10.03 -5.45 -2.77
C PHE A 55 9.53 -4.10 -3.27
N ALA A 56 9.34 -3.17 -2.35
CA ALA A 56 9.10 -1.78 -2.68
C ALA A 56 10.37 -1.00 -2.36
N GLU A 57 10.90 -0.26 -3.32
CA GLU A 57 11.95 0.72 -3.06
C GLU A 57 11.31 1.98 -2.47
N ILE A 58 11.53 2.22 -1.18
CA ILE A 58 10.89 3.33 -0.44
C ILE A 58 11.80 4.58 -0.45
N ALA A 59 13.09 4.42 -0.74
CA ALA A 59 14.03 5.51 -0.88
C ALA A 59 15.18 5.14 -1.83
N GLN A 60 15.62 6.12 -2.62
CA GLN A 60 16.76 5.98 -3.52
C GLN A 60 18.02 5.67 -2.69
N GLN A 61 18.65 4.54 -2.97
CA GLN A 61 19.76 4.08 -2.15
C GLN A 61 20.94 5.05 -2.17
N ASN A 62 21.41 5.39 -0.98
CA ASN A 62 22.63 6.17 -0.80
C ASN A 62 23.81 5.26 -1.19
N SER A 63 24.52 5.57 -2.27
CA SER A 63 25.57 4.72 -2.87
C SER A 63 26.76 4.41 -1.95
N LYS A 64 26.82 5.04 -0.78
CA LYS A 64 27.81 4.79 0.27
C LYS A 64 27.56 3.54 1.11
N TYR A 65 26.33 3.01 1.15
CA TYR A 65 25.98 1.87 2.01
C TYR A 65 25.50 0.69 1.18
N SER A 66 25.80 -0.52 1.65
CA SER A 66 25.27 -1.73 1.04
C SER A 66 23.74 -1.74 1.12
N PRO A 67 23.04 -2.26 0.08
CA PRO A 67 21.60 -2.38 0.09
C PRO A 67 21.13 -3.15 1.33
N VAL A 68 20.26 -2.54 2.14
CA VAL A 68 19.57 -3.21 3.23
C VAL A 68 18.14 -3.53 2.79
N THR A 69 17.75 -4.79 2.92
CA THR A 69 16.36 -5.22 2.71
C THR A 69 15.66 -5.29 4.05
N ILE A 70 14.53 -4.58 4.19
CA ILE A 70 13.69 -4.62 5.38
C ILE A 70 12.39 -5.35 5.04
N ILE A 71 12.08 -6.41 5.79
CA ILE A 71 10.81 -7.14 5.67
C ILE A 71 9.90 -6.66 6.80
N THR A 72 8.73 -6.14 6.46
CA THR A 72 7.75 -5.65 7.43
C THR A 72 6.46 -6.45 7.34
N LYS A 73 5.65 -6.40 8.39
CA LYS A 73 4.36 -7.11 8.44
C LYS A 73 3.34 -6.58 7.42
N ASP A 74 3.39 -5.27 7.15
CA ASP A 74 2.43 -4.57 6.31
C ASP A 74 3.06 -3.28 5.73
N ILE A 75 2.44 -2.77 4.67
CA ILE A 75 2.90 -1.57 3.97
C ILE A 75 2.82 -0.33 4.87
N GLU A 76 1.85 -0.28 5.79
CA GLU A 76 1.74 0.79 6.77
C GLU A 76 3.02 0.88 7.61
N THR A 77 3.54 -0.25 8.10
CA THR A 77 4.80 -0.31 8.84
C THR A 77 5.97 0.11 7.97
N ALA A 78 6.03 -0.37 6.73
CA ALA A 78 7.10 -0.02 5.79
C ALA A 78 7.20 1.50 5.56
N LEU A 79 6.06 2.19 5.43
CA LEU A 79 5.99 3.64 5.22
C LEU A 79 6.30 4.47 6.47
N THR A 80 6.35 3.86 7.66
CA THR A 80 6.77 4.56 8.90
C THR A 80 8.28 4.58 9.11
N ILE A 81 9.03 3.78 8.35
CA ILE A 81 10.49 3.72 8.44
C ILE A 81 11.05 5.04 7.91
N ARG A 82 11.91 5.69 8.72
CA ARG A 82 12.57 6.96 8.43
C ARG A 82 14.05 6.79 8.18
#